data_AF-A0A4Q7VDH1-F1
#
_entry.id   AF-A0A4Q7VDH1-F1
#
_cell.length_a   1.000
_cell.length_b   1.000
_cell.length_c   1.000
_cell.angle_alpha   90.00
_cell.angle_beta   90.00
_cell.angle_gamma   90.00
#
_symmetry.space_group_name_H-M   'P 1'
#
loop_
_entity.id
_entity.type
_entity.pdbx_description
1 polymer ?
#
loop_
_entity_poly.entity_id
_entity_poly.type
_entity_poly.pdbx_seq_one_letter_code
_entity_poly.pdbx_strand_id
1 'polypeptide(L)'
;MALRKASRAEDCSVLEQIPNIGASLAADLRLIGVHEPAQLRGCDAFGLYCDLCCASGQRQDPCVLDTFMAATDFMNGAEARPWWAYTARRKQTFGQVPDAETRMSPARPPEGANSLSEGRRAAPRAHPMSGSG
;
A
#
# COMPACT_ATOMS: atom_id res chain seq x y z
N MET A 1 -29.53 15.89 -2.74
CA MET A 1 -28.74 17.08 -3.12
C MET A 1 -27.30 16.63 -3.34
N ALA A 2 -26.69 17.00 -4.47
CA ALA A 2 -25.26 16.72 -4.69
C ALA A 2 -24.42 17.70 -3.85
N LEU A 3 -23.47 17.18 -3.08
CA LEU A 3 -22.53 18.00 -2.31
C LEU A 3 -21.58 18.74 -3.27
N ARG A 4 -21.40 20.05 -3.03
CA ARG A 4 -20.46 20.86 -3.80
C ARG A 4 -19.02 20.50 -3.44
N LYS A 5 -18.14 20.44 -4.44
CA LYS A 5 -16.69 20.27 -4.23
C LYS A 5 -16.07 21.50 -3.59
N ALA A 6 -15.17 21.27 -2.64
CA ALA A 6 -14.39 22.30 -1.98
C ALA A 6 -13.37 22.92 -2.93
N SER A 7 -13.10 24.21 -2.74
CA SER A 7 -12.02 24.93 -3.41
C SER A 7 -10.69 24.83 -2.66
N ARG A 8 -10.73 24.64 -1.34
CA ARG A 8 -9.56 24.55 -0.46
C ARG A 8 -9.72 23.39 0.52
N ALA A 9 -8.61 22.86 1.02
CA ALA A 9 -8.60 21.68 1.90
C ALA A 9 -9.40 21.89 3.19
N GLU A 10 -9.32 23.10 3.77
CA GLU A 10 -10.04 23.48 4.98
C GLU A 10 -11.55 23.58 4.81
N ASP A 11 -12.06 23.67 3.58
CA ASP A 11 -13.50 23.75 3.30
C ASP A 11 -14.16 22.36 3.29
N CYS A 12 -13.38 21.28 3.34
CA CYS A 12 -13.88 19.91 3.36
C CYS A 12 -14.29 19.49 4.78
N SER A 13 -15.58 19.36 5.03
CA SER A 13 -16.13 18.71 6.23
C SER A 13 -16.44 17.22 6.01
N VAL A 14 -16.68 16.79 4.76
CA VAL A 14 -16.91 15.38 4.40
C VAL A 14 -16.08 14.97 3.18
N LEU A 15 -15.78 13.68 3.05
CA LEU A 15 -14.92 13.13 1.99
C LEU A 15 -15.42 13.46 0.58
N GLU A 16 -16.74 13.45 0.38
CA GLU A 16 -17.38 13.75 -0.90
C GLU A 16 -17.20 15.20 -1.35
N GLN A 17 -16.71 16.11 -0.50
CA GLN A 17 -16.34 17.47 -0.90
C GLN A 17 -14.94 17.55 -1.52
N ILE A 18 -14.09 16.55 -1.31
CA ILE A 18 -12.75 16.49 -1.89
C ILE A 18 -12.89 16.34 -3.42
N PRO A 19 -12.14 17.12 -4.22
CA PRO A 19 -12.08 16.92 -5.67
C PRO A 19 -11.75 15.47 -6.03
N ASN A 20 -12.37 14.96 -7.10
CA ASN A 20 -12.27 13.56 -7.56
C ASN A 20 -12.93 12.48 -6.67
N ILE A 21 -13.32 12.77 -5.42
CA ILE A 21 -13.92 11.76 -4.53
C ILE A 21 -15.45 11.75 -4.63
N GLY A 22 -16.01 10.78 -5.35
CA GLY A 22 -17.46 10.51 -5.36
C GLY A 22 -17.91 9.66 -4.16
N ALA A 23 -19.22 9.37 -4.08
CA ALA A 23 -19.78 8.53 -3.01
C ALA A 23 -19.12 7.14 -2.91
N SER A 24 -18.80 6.52 -4.05
CA SER A 24 -18.09 5.22 -4.09
C SER A 24 -16.72 5.31 -3.43
N LEU A 25 -15.86 6.23 -3.89
CA LEU A 25 -14.53 6.41 -3.33
C LEU A 25 -14.54 6.87 -1.87
N ALA A 26 -15.55 7.62 -1.46
CA ALA A 26 -15.73 7.95 -0.05
C ALA A 26 -16.10 6.72 0.79
N ALA A 27 -16.91 5.80 0.26
CA ALA A 27 -17.17 4.51 0.90
C ALA A 27 -15.90 3.63 0.96
N ASP A 28 -15.11 3.63 -0.11
CA ASP A 28 -13.83 2.90 -0.16
C ASP A 28 -12.82 3.44 0.87
N LEU A 29 -12.71 4.78 1.00
CA LEU A 29 -11.89 5.41 2.04
C LEU A 29 -12.37 5.03 3.44
N ARG A 30 -13.69 5.02 3.68
CA ARG A 30 -14.27 4.60 4.97
C ARG A 30 -14.00 3.11 5.25
N LEU A 31 -14.02 2.26 4.22
CA LEU A 31 -13.70 0.84 4.34
C LEU A 31 -12.29 0.61 4.88
N ILE A 32 -11.34 1.49 4.52
CA ILE A 32 -9.95 1.43 4.98
C ILE A 32 -9.67 2.36 6.19
N GLY A 33 -10.71 2.82 6.89
CA GLY A 33 -10.59 3.55 8.15
C GLY A 33 -10.40 5.07 8.02
N VAL A 34 -10.52 5.64 6.81
CA VAL A 34 -10.51 7.09 6.58
C VAL A 34 -11.96 7.59 6.57
N HIS A 35 -12.37 8.25 7.65
CA HIS A 35 -13.74 8.75 7.84
C HIS A 35 -13.89 10.25 7.57
N GLU A 36 -12.82 11.02 7.77
CA GLU A 36 -12.81 12.48 7.69
C GLU A 36 -11.73 13.01 6.74
N PRO A 37 -11.97 14.11 6.00
CA PRO A 37 -10.99 14.68 5.07
C PRO A 37 -9.62 14.95 5.69
N ALA A 38 -9.59 15.45 6.92
CA ALA A 38 -8.35 15.80 7.61
C ALA A 38 -7.39 14.61 7.80
N GLN A 39 -7.92 13.39 7.85
CA GLN A 39 -7.11 12.17 8.01
C GLN A 39 -6.25 11.86 6.78
N LEU A 40 -6.56 12.41 5.60
CA LEU A 40 -5.75 12.24 4.39
C LEU A 40 -4.47 13.09 4.39
N ARG A 41 -4.34 14.04 5.32
CA ARG A 41 -3.14 14.88 5.41
C ARG A 41 -1.94 14.04 5.81
N GLY A 42 -0.86 14.15 5.04
CA GLY A 42 0.36 13.35 5.24
C GLY A 42 0.23 11.85 4.93
N CYS A 43 -0.94 11.37 4.46
CA CYS A 43 -1.08 9.98 4.05
C CYS A 43 -0.25 9.66 2.81
N ASP A 44 0.31 8.45 2.78
CA ASP A 44 0.87 7.84 1.58
C ASP A 44 -0.28 7.30 0.70
N ALA A 45 -0.50 7.94 -0.45
CA ALA A 45 -1.53 7.53 -1.41
C ALA A 45 -1.36 6.09 -1.90
N PHE A 46 -0.13 5.60 -2.02
CA PHE A 46 0.12 4.21 -2.41
C PHE A 46 -0.29 3.24 -1.29
N GLY A 47 -0.03 3.61 -0.03
CA GLY A 47 -0.54 2.89 1.14
C GLY A 47 -2.05 2.75 1.14
N LEU A 48 -2.77 3.86 0.95
CA LEU A 48 -4.24 3.83 0.86
C LEU A 48 -4.74 2.91 -0.25
N TYR A 49 -4.09 2.92 -1.41
CA TYR A 49 -4.43 2.02 -2.52
C TYR A 49 -4.21 0.55 -2.16
N CYS A 50 -3.08 0.22 -1.53
CA CYS A 50 -2.80 -1.15 -1.08
C CYS A 50 -3.80 -1.61 -0.03
N ASP A 51 -4.11 -0.77 0.96
CA ASP A 51 -5.09 -1.07 2.01
C ASP A 51 -6.47 -1.35 1.41
N LEU A 52 -6.87 -0.59 0.38
CA LEU A 52 -8.13 -0.81 -0.32
C LEU A 52 -8.12 -2.13 -1.11
N CYS A 53 -7.03 -2.45 -1.80
CA CYS A 53 -6.92 -3.72 -2.51
C CYS A 53 -7.00 -4.90 -1.54
N CYS A 54 -6.34 -4.81 -0.39
CA CYS A 54 -6.42 -5.83 0.67
C CYS A 54 -7.84 -5.94 1.24
N ALA A 55 -8.47 -4.83 1.60
CA ALA A 55 -9.81 -4.83 2.20
C ALA A 55 -10.91 -5.32 1.24
N SER A 56 -10.77 -5.03 -0.06
CA SER A 56 -11.70 -5.49 -1.09
C SER A 56 -11.41 -6.89 -1.62
N GLY A 57 -10.22 -7.44 -1.32
CA GLY A 57 -9.76 -8.73 -1.85
C GLY A 57 -9.54 -8.72 -3.37
N GLN A 58 -9.48 -7.54 -4.00
CA GLN A 58 -9.32 -7.40 -5.44
C GLN A 58 -8.36 -6.26 -5.77
N ARG A 59 -7.64 -6.44 -6.86
CA ARG A 59 -6.80 -5.39 -7.44
C ARG A 59 -7.69 -4.27 -7.97
N GLN A 60 -7.49 -3.06 -7.46
CA GLN A 60 -8.20 -1.88 -7.92
C GLN A 60 -7.61 -1.32 -9.21
N ASP A 61 -8.42 -0.60 -9.99
CA ASP A 61 -7.94 0.06 -11.20
C ASP A 61 -6.83 1.08 -10.87
N PRO A 62 -5.78 1.21 -11.69
CA PRO A 62 -4.69 2.15 -11.43
C PRO A 62 -5.12 3.62 -11.29
N CYS A 63 -6.26 4.01 -11.88
CA CYS A 63 -6.82 5.36 -11.74
C CYS A 63 -7.30 5.67 -10.32
N VAL A 64 -7.56 4.65 -9.49
CA VAL A 64 -7.85 4.82 -8.06
C VAL A 64 -6.63 5.37 -7.33
N LEU A 65 -5.43 4.85 -7.63
CA LEU A 65 -4.18 5.40 -7.10
C LEU A 65 -3.96 6.85 -7.56
N ASP A 66 -4.18 7.13 -8.84
CA ASP A 66 -4.11 8.51 -9.37
C ASP A 66 -5.07 9.45 -8.62
N THR A 67 -6.25 8.94 -8.24
CA THR A 67 -7.25 9.67 -7.48
C THR A 67 -6.84 9.90 -6.02
N PHE A 68 -6.26 8.90 -5.35
CA PHE A 68 -5.72 9.06 -4.00
C PHE A 68 -4.52 10.01 -3.96
N MET A 69 -3.66 10.00 -4.98
CA MET A 69 -2.58 10.99 -5.12
C MET A 69 -3.16 12.41 -5.22
N ALA A 70 -4.18 12.61 -6.06
CA ALA A 70 -4.84 13.91 -6.17
C ALA A 70 -5.53 14.37 -4.88
N ALA A 71 -6.22 13.44 -4.20
CA ALA A 71 -6.95 13.74 -2.97
C ALA A 71 -6.01 14.09 -1.80
N THR A 72 -4.93 13.34 -1.63
CA THR A 72 -3.91 13.59 -0.59
C THR A 72 -3.17 14.90 -0.84
N ASP A 73 -2.71 15.17 -2.07
CA ASP A 73 -2.06 16.44 -2.41
C ASP A 73 -3.01 17.64 -2.18
N PHE A 74 -4.29 17.52 -2.57
CA PHE A 74 -5.29 18.56 -2.29
C PHE A 74 -5.47 18.78 -0.78
N MET A 75 -5.62 17.72 0.02
CA MET A 75 -5.77 17.86 1.47
C MET A 75 -4.52 18.41 2.17
N ASN A 76 -3.34 18.23 1.56
CA ASN A 76 -2.07 18.85 1.97
C ASN A 76 -1.93 20.31 1.52
N GLY A 77 -2.93 20.88 0.84
CA GLY A 77 -2.98 22.30 0.47
C GLY A 77 -2.64 22.61 -0.99
N ALA A 78 -2.45 21.60 -1.84
CA ALA A 78 -2.31 21.82 -3.27
C ALA A 78 -3.64 22.26 -3.92
N GLU A 79 -3.56 22.90 -5.08
CA GLU A 79 -4.74 23.24 -5.87
C GLU A 79 -5.50 21.98 -6.33
N ALA A 80 -6.82 22.09 -6.43
CA ALA A 80 -7.66 21.04 -6.99
C ALA A 80 -7.22 20.73 -8.43
N ARG A 81 -6.85 19.48 -8.68
CA ARG A 81 -6.48 18.99 -10.01
C ARG A 81 -7.27 17.73 -10.34
N PRO A 82 -7.60 17.50 -11.62
CA PRO A 82 -8.21 16.25 -12.01
C PRO A 82 -7.23 15.09 -11.78
N TRP A 83 -7.75 13.92 -11.38
CA TRP A 83 -6.92 12.76 -11.06
C TRP A 83 -5.96 12.36 -12.20
N TRP A 84 -6.37 12.50 -13.46
CA TRP A 84 -5.53 12.09 -14.61
C TRP A 84 -4.25 12.90 -14.74
N ALA A 85 -4.15 14.09 -14.12
CA ALA A 85 -2.91 14.86 -14.03
C ALA A 85 -1.78 14.10 -13.30
N TYR A 86 -2.12 13.12 -12.46
CA TYR A 86 -1.17 12.31 -11.70
C TYR A 86 -0.70 11.05 -12.44
N THR A 87 -1.37 10.68 -13.55
CA THR A 87 -1.08 9.46 -14.32
C THR A 87 0.38 9.35 -14.74
N ALA A 88 0.97 10.45 -15.22
CA ALA A 88 2.36 10.46 -15.67
C ALA A 88 3.32 10.19 -14.50
N ARG A 89 3.10 10.85 -13.34
CA ARG A 89 3.87 10.65 -12.11
C ARG A 89 3.73 9.22 -11.60
N ARG A 90 2.52 8.66 -11.56
CA ARG A 90 2.28 7.26 -11.17
C ARG A 90 3.03 6.30 -12.09
N LYS A 91 2.91 6.46 -13.41
CA LYS A 91 3.61 5.59 -14.38
C LYS A 91 5.13 5.66 -14.23
N GLN A 92 5.69 6.84 -13.97
CA GLN A 92 7.12 7.00 -13.73
C GLN A 92 7.56 6.33 -12.42
N THR A 93 6.74 6.39 -11.38
CA THR A 93 7.09 5.88 -10.04
C THR A 93 6.86 4.38 -9.91
N PHE A 94 5.77 3.86 -10.48
CA PHE A 94 5.29 2.50 -10.26
C PHE A 94 5.18 1.67 -11.54
N GLY A 95 5.23 2.26 -12.73
CA GLY A 95 4.93 1.57 -13.99
C GLY A 95 3.51 1.01 -14.00
N GLN A 96 3.39 -0.32 -14.08
CA GLN A 96 2.15 -1.03 -13.77
C GLN A 96 2.00 -1.10 -12.25
N VAL A 97 0.92 -0.55 -11.71
CA VAL A 97 0.72 -0.48 -10.25
C VAL A 97 0.80 -1.90 -9.68
N PRO A 98 1.68 -2.15 -8.69
CA PRO A 98 1.82 -3.47 -8.10
C PRO A 98 0.52 -3.93 -7.44
N ASP A 99 0.28 -5.23 -7.45
CA ASP A 99 -0.81 -5.83 -6.69
C ASP A 99 -0.49 -5.71 -5.19
N ALA A 100 -1.53 -5.65 -4.34
CA ALA A 100 -1.40 -5.42 -2.90
C ALA A 100 -0.41 -6.38 -2.21
N GLU A 101 -0.31 -7.62 -2.71
CA GLU A 101 0.62 -8.66 -2.26
C GLU A 101 2.09 -8.25 -2.35
N THR A 102 2.44 -7.35 -3.28
CA THR A 102 3.83 -6.92 -3.52
C THR A 102 4.38 -6.07 -2.37
N ARG A 103 3.54 -5.28 -1.70
CA ARG A 103 3.94 -4.46 -0.53
C ARG A 103 3.99 -5.29 0.76
N MET A 104 3.27 -6.41 0.82
CA MET A 104 3.22 -7.31 1.98
C MET A 104 4.28 -8.42 1.96
N SER A 105 4.99 -8.60 0.84
CA SER A 105 6.12 -9.53 0.78
C SER A 105 7.32 -8.93 1.54
N PRO A 106 7.89 -9.61 2.56
CA PRO A 106 9.20 -9.21 3.07
C PRO A 106 10.18 -9.26 1.89
N ALA A 107 11.07 -8.27 1.80
CA ALA A 107 12.07 -8.17 0.75
C ALA A 107 12.68 -9.55 0.48
N ARG A 108 12.41 -10.13 -0.70
CA ARG A 108 13.02 -11.39 -1.13
C ARG A 108 14.54 -11.15 -1.06
N PRO A 109 15.32 -11.93 -0.27
CA PRO A 109 16.77 -11.81 -0.33
C PRO A 109 17.21 -12.03 -1.78
N PRO A 110 18.30 -11.38 -2.24
CA PRO A 110 18.79 -11.59 -3.59
C PRO A 110 18.99 -13.08 -3.84
N GLU A 111 18.34 -13.56 -4.89
CA GLU A 111 18.41 -14.95 -5.35
C GLU A 111 19.88 -15.26 -5.68
N GLY A 112 20.55 -16.03 -4.81
CA GLY A 112 21.98 -16.32 -4.94
C GLY A 112 22.72 -16.70 -3.65
N ALA A 113 22.15 -16.46 -2.47
CA ALA A 113 22.80 -16.83 -1.20
C ALA A 113 22.44 -18.25 -0.72
N ASN A 114 22.60 -19.27 -1.58
CA ASN A 114 22.77 -20.63 -1.06
C ASN A 114 23.54 -21.51 -2.04
N SER A 115 24.86 -21.50 -1.90
CA SER A 115 25.72 -22.60 -2.31
C SER A 115 26.96 -22.54 -1.45
N LEU A 116 27.01 -23.42 -0.44
CA LEU A 116 28.19 -24.19 -0.04
C LEU A 116 27.72 -25.24 0.97
N SER A 117 27.22 -26.35 0.42
CA SER A 117 27.04 -27.61 1.13
C SER A 117 28.27 -28.49 0.90
N GLU A 118 29.26 -28.45 1.79
CA GLU A 118 30.30 -29.47 1.97
C GLU A 118 30.74 -29.41 3.46
N GLY A 119 30.92 -30.48 4.24
CA GLY A 119 30.94 -31.90 3.96
C GLY A 119 30.77 -32.70 5.26
N ARG A 120 30.52 -34.00 5.07
CA ARG A 120 30.37 -35.02 6.12
C ARG A 120 31.66 -35.21 6.94
N ARG A 121 31.53 -35.37 8.26
CA ARG A 121 32.22 -36.44 9.00
C ARG A 121 31.39 -36.90 10.18
N ALA A 122 30.93 -38.16 10.10
CA ALA A 122 30.36 -38.88 11.22
C ALA A 122 31.45 -39.14 12.27
N ALA A 123 31.16 -38.82 13.54
CA ALA A 123 31.96 -39.28 14.67
C ALA A 123 31.55 -40.72 15.03
N PRO A 124 32.50 -41.65 15.30
CA PRO A 124 32.16 -42.99 15.74
C PRO A 124 31.63 -42.99 17.19
N ARG A 125 30.63 -43.85 17.42
CA ARG A 125 29.99 -44.13 18.71
C ARG A 125 31.00 -44.67 19.73
N ALA A 126 30.95 -44.15 20.95
CA ALA A 126 31.61 -44.76 22.11
C ALA A 126 30.86 -46.03 22.57
N HIS A 127 31.60 -47.10 22.83
CA HIS A 127 31.11 -48.31 23.50
C HIS A 127 31.29 -48.18 25.03
N PRO A 128 30.40 -48.76 25.85
CA PRO A 128 30.56 -48.76 27.31
C PRO A 128 31.53 -49.86 27.76
N MET A 129 32.36 -49.51 28.75
CA MET A 129 33.26 -50.42 29.47
C MET A 129 32.45 -51.28 30.45
N SER A 130 32.46 -52.60 30.25
CA SER A 130 32.13 -53.57 31.29
C SER A 130 33.43 -54.06 31.92
N GLY A 131 33.63 -53.75 33.19
CA GLY A 131 34.71 -54.30 34.02
C GLY A 131 34.09 -54.92 35.28
N SER A 132 34.01 -56.24 35.29
CA SER A 132 33.78 -57.03 36.50
C SER A 132 35.12 -57.26 37.20
N GLY A 133 35.16 -57.03 38.50
CA GLY A 133 36.26 -57.36 39.42
C GLY A 133 35.78 -57.17 40.85
#